data_AF-A0A1B0ZQN2-F1
#
_entry.id   AF-A0A1B0ZQN2-F1
#
_cell.length_a   1.000
_cell.length_b   1.000
_cell.length_c   1.000
_cell.angle_alpha   90.00
_cell.angle_beta   90.00
_cell.angle_gamma   90.00
#
_symmetry.space_group_name_H-M   'P 1'
#
loop_
_entity.id
_entity.type
_entity.pdbx_description
1 polymer ?
#
loop_
_entity_poly.entity_id
_entity_poly.type
_entity_poly.pdbx_seq_one_letter_code
_entity_poly.pdbx_strand_id
1 'polypeptide(L)'
;MDQLGGADHLAYGYRVTPAGEGLNREIVPSEAMIIRRIFNEYANGKSPGAIAASLNAEGIPSPSGRKWNDSTIRGNAKKRDGMLRNEAYVGGITYGRNRFSRDPDTGNRISRPAAEEHQIVYGDAPELAIIEDDV
;
A
#
# COMPACT_ATOMS: atom_id res chain seq x y z
N MET A 1 -4.84 -10.98 -23.66
CA MET A 1 -4.09 -9.80 -23.18
C MET A 1 -3.79 -10.05 -21.72
N ASP A 2 -2.63 -10.62 -21.47
CA ASP A 2 -2.14 -10.99 -20.15
C ASP A 2 -1.62 -9.77 -19.40
N GLN A 3 -2.12 -9.55 -18.19
CA GLN A 3 -1.37 -8.91 -17.10
C GLN A 3 -1.74 -9.59 -15.79
N LEU A 4 -1.17 -10.78 -15.58
CA LEU A 4 -1.03 -11.35 -14.25
C LEU A 4 0.12 -10.60 -13.58
N GLY A 5 -0.25 -9.55 -12.83
CA GLY A 5 0.67 -8.74 -12.04
C GLY A 5 1.48 -9.59 -11.07
N GLY A 6 2.79 -9.51 -11.17
CA GLY A 6 3.68 -10.36 -10.39
C GLY A 6 5.14 -9.95 -10.34
N ALA A 7 5.50 -8.67 -10.50
CA ALA A 7 6.85 -8.17 -10.18
C ALA A 7 6.99 -6.63 -10.08
N ASP A 8 5.98 -5.84 -10.50
CA ASP A 8 6.25 -4.45 -10.91
C ASP A 8 5.78 -3.38 -9.90
N HIS A 9 5.08 -3.76 -8.81
CA HIS A 9 4.51 -2.80 -7.85
C HIS A 9 4.96 -3.10 -6.42
N LEU A 10 5.57 -2.10 -5.76
CA LEU A 10 6.05 -2.19 -4.38
C LEU A 10 4.94 -1.92 -3.37
N ALA A 11 4.05 -1.00 -3.73
CA ALA A 11 2.80 -0.69 -3.07
C ALA A 11 1.86 -0.06 -4.11
N TYR A 12 0.55 -0.15 -3.91
CA TYR A 12 -0.41 0.57 -4.75
C TYR A 12 -0.05 2.06 -4.75
N GLY A 13 -0.05 2.72 -5.90
CA GLY A 13 0.47 4.08 -6.09
C GLY A 13 1.90 4.15 -6.63
N TYR A 14 2.64 3.03 -6.65
CA TYR A 14 4.04 3.01 -7.04
C TYR A 14 4.38 1.82 -7.94
N ARG A 15 5.16 2.09 -8.99
CA ARG A 15 5.79 1.04 -9.81
C ARG A 15 7.30 1.04 -9.62
N VAL A 16 7.89 -0.14 -9.71
CA VAL A 16 9.35 -0.34 -9.64
C VAL A 16 9.99 0.31 -10.85
N THR A 17 11.03 1.09 -10.63
CA THR A 17 11.91 1.58 -11.69
C THR A 17 13.16 0.70 -11.77
N PRO A 18 13.76 0.51 -12.96
CA PRO A 18 15.04 -0.17 -13.08
C PRO A 18 16.10 0.46 -12.17
N ALA A 19 16.96 -0.37 -11.58
CA ALA A 19 18.03 0.11 -10.72
C ALA A 19 19.00 1.03 -11.50
N GLY A 20 19.32 2.19 -10.94
CA GLY A 20 20.19 3.24 -11.50
C GLY A 20 20.52 4.32 -10.46
N GLU A 21 20.99 5.51 -10.87
CA GLU A 21 21.35 6.64 -9.98
C GLU A 21 20.14 7.37 -9.34
N GLY A 22 18.97 6.74 -9.25
CA GLY A 22 17.74 7.35 -8.78
C GLY A 22 16.94 6.45 -7.84
N LEU A 23 15.73 6.91 -7.52
CA LEU A 23 14.80 6.15 -6.69
C LEU A 23 14.38 4.86 -7.38
N ASN A 24 14.24 3.80 -6.60
CA ASN A 24 13.84 2.47 -7.08
C ASN A 24 12.34 2.33 -7.37
N ARG A 25 11.60 3.43 -7.33
CA ARG A 25 10.17 3.50 -7.63
C ARG A 25 9.77 4.88 -8.08
N GLU A 26 8.66 4.94 -8.79
CA GLU A 26 8.01 6.18 -9.19
C GLU A 26 6.50 6.13 -8.93
N ILE A 27 5.88 7.29 -8.78
CA ILE A 27 4.44 7.42 -8.55
C ILE A 27 3.67 7.07 -9.82
N VAL A 28 2.63 6.24 -9.68
CA VAL A 28 1.66 5.97 -10.74
C VAL A 28 0.50 6.98 -10.59
N PRO A 29 0.35 7.97 -11.50
CA PRO A 29 -0.60 9.07 -11.29
C PRO A 29 -2.06 8.64 -11.10
N SER A 30 -2.49 7.62 -11.85
CA SER A 30 -3.87 7.10 -11.76
C SER A 30 -4.17 6.49 -10.39
N GLU A 31 -3.26 5.67 -9.85
CA GLU A 31 -3.40 5.07 -8.52
C GLU A 31 -3.24 6.11 -7.41
N ALA A 32 -2.36 7.10 -7.60
CA ALA A 32 -2.17 8.22 -6.68
C ALA A 32 -3.45 9.04 -6.48
N MET A 33 -4.25 9.25 -7.54
CA MET A 33 -5.57 9.90 -7.42
C MET A 33 -6.52 9.11 -6.52
N ILE A 34 -6.52 7.77 -6.62
CA ILE A 34 -7.36 6.91 -5.78
C ILE A 34 -6.90 6.95 -4.32
N ILE A 35 -5.58 6.97 -4.08
CA ILE A 35 -5.02 7.12 -2.73
C ILE A 35 -5.47 8.45 -2.12
N ARG A 36 -5.27 9.58 -2.81
CA ARG A 36 -5.72 10.90 -2.34
C ARG A 36 -7.21 10.92 -2.02
N ARG A 37 -8.02 10.32 -2.89
CA ARG A 37 -9.46 10.18 -2.65
C ARG A 37 -9.77 9.38 -1.38
N ILE A 38 -9.13 8.23 -1.18
CA ILE A 38 -9.34 7.39 0.02
C ILE A 38 -9.02 8.18 1.28
N PHE A 39 -7.88 8.87 1.32
CA PHE A 39 -7.49 9.71 2.46
C PHE A 39 -8.48 10.85 2.69
N ASN A 40 -8.86 11.58 1.64
CA ASN A 40 -9.84 12.66 1.74
C ASN A 40 -11.20 12.17 2.21
N GLU A 41 -11.74 11.08 1.66
CA GLU A 41 -13.03 10.53 2.10
C GLU A 41 -12.99 10.06 3.56
N TYR A 42 -11.87 9.48 4.00
CA TYR A 42 -11.67 9.06 5.38
C TYR A 42 -11.59 10.26 6.33
N ALA A 43 -10.83 11.30 5.97
CA ALA A 43 -10.74 12.55 6.73
C ALA A 43 -12.11 13.25 6.85
N ASN A 44 -12.96 13.11 5.83
CA ASN A 44 -14.36 13.58 5.84
C ASN A 44 -15.33 12.62 6.57
N GLY A 45 -14.83 11.65 7.33
CA GLY A 45 -15.62 10.81 8.23
C GLY A 45 -16.26 9.57 7.59
N LYS A 46 -15.96 9.24 6.32
CA LYS A 46 -16.44 7.97 5.75
C LYS A 46 -15.70 6.78 6.36
N SER A 47 -16.44 5.73 6.70
CA SER A 47 -15.83 4.47 7.15
C SER A 47 -15.07 3.78 6.02
N PRO A 48 -14.01 2.98 6.30
CA PRO A 48 -13.29 2.25 5.25
C PRO A 48 -14.20 1.33 4.43
N GLY A 49 -15.20 0.70 5.05
CA GLY A 49 -16.23 -0.06 4.33
C GLY A 49 -17.07 0.78 3.37
N ALA A 50 -17.45 2.00 3.75
CA ALA A 50 -18.19 2.91 2.87
C ALA A 50 -17.35 3.40 1.69
N ILE A 51 -16.06 3.71 1.92
CA ILE A 51 -15.12 4.08 0.86
C ILE A 51 -14.96 2.92 -0.13
N ALA A 52 -14.76 1.69 0.39
CA ALA A 52 -14.65 0.49 -0.45
C ALA A 52 -15.92 0.27 -1.30
N ALA A 53 -17.10 0.46 -0.71
CA ALA A 53 -18.37 0.35 -1.43
C ALA A 53 -18.47 1.38 -2.58
N SER A 54 -18.07 2.64 -2.34
CA SER A 54 -18.05 3.68 -3.37
C SER A 54 -17.12 3.34 -4.54
N LEU A 55 -15.88 2.96 -4.24
CA LEU A 55 -14.89 2.58 -5.27
C LEU A 55 -15.39 1.38 -6.11
N ASN A 56 -16.02 0.40 -5.45
CA ASN A 56 -16.59 -0.76 -6.13
C ASN A 56 -17.79 -0.42 -7.01
N ALA A 57 -18.67 0.51 -6.57
CA ALA A 57 -19.81 0.95 -7.35
C ALA A 57 -19.38 1.65 -8.65
N GLU A 58 -18.22 2.30 -8.63
CA GLU A 58 -17.60 2.95 -9.79
C GLU A 58 -16.74 1.99 -10.63
N GLY A 59 -16.64 0.72 -10.25
CA GLY A 59 -15.87 -0.28 -10.99
C GLY A 59 -14.35 -0.13 -10.88
N ILE A 60 -13.85 0.61 -9.88
CA ILE A 60 -12.42 0.83 -9.69
C ILE A 60 -11.77 -0.43 -9.09
N PRO A 61 -10.78 -1.05 -9.75
CA PRO A 61 -10.13 -2.25 -9.25
C PRO A 61 -9.25 -1.95 -8.02
N SER A 62 -9.21 -2.88 -7.06
CA SER A 62 -8.26 -2.83 -5.94
C SER A 62 -6.84 -3.21 -6.38
N PRO A 63 -5.82 -3.05 -5.51
CA PRO A 63 -4.45 -3.45 -5.84
C PRO A 63 -4.30 -4.93 -6.24
N SER A 64 -5.23 -5.77 -5.79
CA SER A 64 -5.26 -7.20 -6.12
C SER A 64 -6.00 -7.53 -7.42
N GLY A 65 -6.52 -6.52 -8.13
CA GLY A 65 -7.43 -6.66 -9.27
C GLY A 65 -8.86 -7.08 -8.88
N ARG A 66 -9.15 -7.30 -7.60
CA ARG A 66 -10.48 -7.66 -7.09
C ARG A 66 -11.24 -6.43 -6.57
N LYS A 67 -12.44 -6.64 -6.03
CA LYS A 67 -13.20 -5.61 -5.31
C LYS A 67 -12.42 -5.09 -4.10
N TRP A 68 -12.55 -3.79 -3.84
CA TRP A 68 -12.15 -3.17 -2.57
C TRP A 68 -12.94 -3.77 -1.42
N ASN A 69 -12.31 -3.88 -0.26
CA ASN A 69 -12.97 -4.27 0.98
C ASN A 69 -12.42 -3.41 2.12
N ASP A 70 -13.12 -3.45 3.25
CA ASP A 70 -12.77 -2.66 4.45
C ASP A 70 -11.34 -2.94 4.92
N SER A 71 -10.89 -4.21 4.91
CA SER A 71 -9.57 -4.58 5.40
C SER A 71 -8.44 -4.12 4.49
N THR A 72 -8.64 -4.01 3.17
CA THR A 72 -7.67 -3.42 2.25
C THR A 72 -7.47 -1.93 2.54
N ILE A 73 -8.54 -1.20 2.85
CA ILE A 73 -8.47 0.24 3.13
C ILE A 73 -7.91 0.50 4.52
N ARG A 74 -8.47 -0.15 5.55
CA ARG A 74 -8.12 0.05 6.97
C ARG A 74 -6.78 -0.60 7.34
N GLY A 75 -6.56 -1.80 6.82
CA GLY A 75 -5.49 -2.70 7.22
C GLY A 75 -5.45 -3.04 8.71
N ASN A 76 -4.30 -3.52 9.13
CA ASN A 76 -3.97 -3.97 10.46
C ASN A 76 -2.98 -3.00 11.11
N ALA A 77 -3.34 -2.48 12.28
CA ALA A 77 -2.53 -1.50 12.99
C ALA A 77 -1.12 -1.99 13.37
N LYS A 78 -0.99 -3.26 13.79
CA LYS A 78 0.30 -3.84 14.18
C LYS A 78 1.22 -4.05 12.98
N LYS A 79 0.65 -4.51 11.86
CA LYS A 79 1.41 -4.72 10.62
C LYS A 79 1.69 -3.42 9.88
N ARG A 80 0.95 -2.35 10.21
CA ARG A 80 0.94 -1.07 9.47
C ARG A 80 0.76 -1.32 7.96
N ASP A 81 -0.18 -2.21 7.64
CA ASP A 81 -0.60 -2.51 6.28
C ASP A 81 -1.95 -1.82 5.97
N GLY A 82 -2.41 -1.96 4.73
CA GLY A 82 -3.60 -1.28 4.23
C GLY A 82 -3.34 0.15 3.77
N MET A 83 -4.30 0.73 3.07
CA MET A 83 -4.14 2.03 2.42
C MET A 83 -3.84 3.14 3.43
N LEU A 84 -4.63 3.22 4.50
CA LEU A 84 -4.55 4.33 5.47
C LEU A 84 -3.34 4.26 6.42
N ARG A 85 -2.52 3.19 6.36
CA ARG A 85 -1.38 2.99 7.28
C ARG A 85 -0.04 2.92 6.56
N ASN A 86 -0.04 3.00 5.23
CA ASN A 86 1.17 2.87 4.44
C ASN A 86 1.94 4.19 4.43
N GLU A 87 3.04 4.21 5.18
CA GLU A 87 3.92 5.38 5.33
C GLU A 87 4.54 5.88 4.03
N ALA A 88 4.62 5.03 3.00
CA ALA A 88 5.13 5.45 1.69
C ALA A 88 4.34 6.64 1.13
N TYR A 89 3.03 6.72 1.43
CA TYR A 89 2.15 7.78 0.92
C TYR A 89 2.48 9.17 1.44
N VAL A 90 3.23 9.28 2.54
CA VAL A 90 3.76 10.54 3.08
C VAL A 90 5.28 10.63 2.93
N GLY A 91 5.87 9.83 2.03
CA GLY A 91 7.32 9.83 1.77
C GLY A 91 8.16 8.97 2.72
N GLY A 92 7.55 8.25 3.67
CA GLY A 92 8.27 7.39 4.60
C GLY A 92 8.68 6.05 3.98
N ILE A 93 9.96 5.71 4.07
CA ILE A 93 10.51 4.42 3.62
C ILE A 93 10.76 3.54 4.84
N THR A 94 9.96 2.48 4.99
CA THR A 94 10.20 1.44 6.01
C THR A 94 10.48 0.10 5.35
N TYR A 95 11.66 -0.46 5.61
CA TYR A 95 12.07 -1.80 5.16
C TYR A 95 12.19 -2.76 6.35
N GLY A 96 11.75 -4.01 6.14
CA GLY A 96 11.88 -5.09 7.13
C GLY A 96 10.79 -5.15 8.21
N ARG A 97 9.81 -4.23 8.23
CA ARG A 97 8.74 -4.20 9.25
C ARG A 97 7.90 -5.49 9.30
N ASN A 98 7.61 -6.08 8.16
CA ASN A 98 6.88 -7.34 8.07
C ASN A 98 7.75 -8.40 7.39
N ARG A 99 7.81 -9.58 8.02
CA ARG A 99 8.40 -10.80 7.48
C ARG A 99 7.32 -11.60 6.78
N PHE A 100 7.63 -12.14 5.61
CA PHE A 100 6.75 -13.02 4.85
C PHE A 100 7.32 -14.42 4.81
N SER A 101 6.50 -15.41 5.16
CA SER A 101 6.80 -16.83 4.99
C SER A 101 5.65 -17.52 4.25
N ARG A 102 5.85 -18.76 3.85
CA ARG A 102 4.76 -19.62 3.39
C ARG A 102 4.43 -20.63 4.46
N ASP A 103 3.16 -20.87 4.67
CA ASP A 103 2.67 -21.98 5.47
C ASP A 103 3.04 -23.30 4.75
N PRO A 104 3.74 -24.23 5.42
CA PRO A 104 4.21 -25.46 4.78
C PRO A 104 3.08 -26.40 4.39
N ASP A 105 1.95 -26.37 5.10
CA ASP A 105 0.85 -27.30 4.90
C ASP A 105 -0.15 -26.78 3.86
N THR A 106 -0.43 -25.49 3.89
CA THR A 106 -1.46 -24.85 3.05
C THR A 106 -0.88 -24.04 1.88
N GLY A 107 0.43 -23.76 1.89
CA GLY A 107 1.08 -22.89 0.91
C GLY A 107 0.71 -21.41 1.01
N ASN A 108 -0.14 -21.04 1.96
CA ASN A 108 -0.62 -19.68 2.14
C ASN A 108 0.51 -18.74 2.57
N ARG A 109 0.47 -17.49 2.09
CA ARG A 109 1.42 -16.46 2.52
C ARG A 109 1.08 -16.01 3.95
N ILE A 110 2.01 -16.22 4.87
CA ILE A 110 1.93 -15.71 6.24
C ILE A 110 2.73 -14.41 6.31
N SER A 111 2.13 -13.36 6.86
CA SER A 111 2.80 -12.11 7.17
C SER A 111 2.81 -11.90 8.69
N ARG A 112 4.00 -11.68 9.25
CA ARG A 112 4.22 -11.43 10.68
C ARG A 112 5.03 -10.14 10.86
N PRO A 113 4.75 -9.31 11.88
CA PRO A 113 5.64 -8.22 12.25
C PRO A 113 7.06 -8.72 12.56
N ALA A 114 8.04 -7.84 12.39
CA ALA A 114 9.39 -8.07 12.86
C ALA A 114 9.43 -8.28 14.39
N ALA A 115 10.17 -9.30 14.84
CA ALA A 115 10.57 -9.47 16.23
C ALA A 115 11.66 -8.44 16.60
N GLU A 116 11.91 -8.27 17.90
CA GLU A 116 12.86 -7.28 18.43
C GLU A 116 14.30 -7.47 17.91
N GLU A 117 14.70 -8.71 17.66
CA GLU A 117 16.01 -9.07 17.11
C GLU A 117 16.20 -8.67 15.63
N HIS A 118 15.12 -8.29 14.95
CA HIS A 118 15.16 -7.92 13.54
C HIS A 118 15.38 -6.42 13.38
N GLN A 119 16.36 -6.04 12.54
CA GLN A 119 16.56 -4.65 12.19
C GLN A 119 15.48 -4.15 11.22
N ILE A 120 14.76 -3.10 11.63
CA ILE A 120 13.88 -2.31 10.76
C ILE A 120 14.68 -1.11 10.29
N VAL A 121 14.70 -0.87 8.98
CA VAL A 121 15.38 0.28 8.38
C VAL A 121 14.33 1.33 8.03
N TYR A 122 14.60 2.56 8.44
CA TYR A 122 13.80 3.74 8.15
C TYR A 122 14.59 4.70 7.26
N GLY A 123 13.89 5.42 6.40
CA GLY A 123 14.42 6.51 5.61
C GLY A 123 13.28 7.38 5.08
N ASP A 124 13.63 8.49 4.47
CA ASP A 124 12.68 9.47 3.95
C ASP A 124 12.94 9.72 2.46
N ALA A 125 11.86 9.85 1.70
CA ALA A 125 11.84 10.17 0.28
C ALA A 125 10.63 11.09 0.01
N PRO A 126 10.67 12.37 0.44
CA PRO A 126 9.55 13.30 0.30
C PRO A 126 9.09 13.47 -1.16
N GLU A 127 9.99 13.31 -2.12
CA GLU A 127 9.71 13.32 -3.55
C GLU A 127 8.83 12.14 -4.03
N LEU A 128 8.62 11.12 -3.18
CA LEU A 128 7.68 10.02 -3.40
C LEU A 128 6.37 10.19 -2.64
N ALA A 129 6.17 11.29 -1.90
CA ALA A 129 4.93 11.52 -1.19
C ALA A 129 3.75 11.69 -2.17
N ILE A 130 2.63 11.01 -1.87
CA ILE A 130 1.37 11.13 -2.62
C ILE A 130 0.40 12.06 -1.89
N ILE A 131 0.44 12.03 -0.55
CA ILE A 131 -0.33 12.88 0.36
C ILE A 131 0.62 13.97 0.87
N GLU A 132 0.19 15.23 0.79
CA GLU A 132 0.89 16.37 1.39
C GLU A 132 0.70 16.34 2.92
N ASP A 133 1.71 16.78 3.68
CA ASP A 133 1.82 16.59 5.15
C ASP A 133 0.86 17.45 6.00
N ASP A 134 -0.23 17.96 5.41
CA ASP A 134 -1.14 18.93 6.03
C ASP A 134 -2.54 18.35 6.36
N VAL A 135 -2.63 17.06 6.69
CA VAL A 135 -3.90 16.42 7.16
C VAL A 135 -3.88 16.10 8.64
#